data_AF-A0A173MAE5-F1
#
_entry.id   AF-A0A173MAE5-F1
#
_cell.length_a   1.000
_cell.length_b   1.000
_cell.length_c   1.000
_cell.angle_alpha   90.00
_cell.angle_beta   90.00
_cell.angle_gamma   90.00
#
_symmetry.space_group_name_H-M   'P 1'
#
loop_
_entity.id
_entity.type
_entity.pdbx_description
1 polymer ?
#
loop_
_entity_poly.entity_id
_entity_poly.type
_entity_poly.pdbx_seq_one_letter_code
_entity_poly.pdbx_strand_id
1 'polypeptide(L)'
;MAWSISITPEGWSMIREACHQQTRTFLIQAIQEASSQLRIKGRSKINWHLASTETLADKAFSLIEQTNTCDNGGFYYWIDLKGYYKMHLAE
;
A
#
# COMPACT_ATOMS: atom_id res chain seq x y z
N MET A 1 9.23 4.73 -16.52
CA MET A 1 10.48 4.02 -16.17
C MET A 1 10.47 3.92 -14.66
N ALA A 2 10.16 2.74 -14.11
CA ALA A 2 10.26 2.53 -12.66
C ALA A 2 11.75 2.50 -12.33
N TRP A 3 12.28 3.59 -11.79
CA TRP A 3 13.57 3.54 -11.11
C TRP A 3 13.39 2.50 -10.00
N SER A 4 14.18 1.44 -10.00
CA SER A 4 14.25 0.50 -8.88
C SER A 4 14.77 1.27 -7.69
N ILE A 5 13.86 1.91 -6.96
CA ILE A 5 14.16 2.55 -5.69
C ILE A 5 14.74 1.44 -4.83
N SER A 6 16.04 1.52 -4.58
CA SER A 6 16.72 0.58 -3.69
C SER A 6 16.35 1.00 -2.27
N ILE A 7 15.11 0.69 -1.87
CA ILE A 7 14.62 0.93 -0.52
C ILE A 7 15.44 0.03 0.40
N THR A 8 16.06 0.64 1.41
CA THR A 8 16.81 -0.11 2.41
C THR A 8 15.85 -0.99 3.24
N PRO A 9 16.33 -2.08 3.86
CA PRO A 9 15.50 -2.91 4.74
C PRO A 9 14.76 -2.10 5.81
N GLU A 10 15.39 -1.04 6.32
CA GLU A 10 14.82 -0.11 7.30
C GLU A 10 13.66 0.69 6.70
N GLY A 11 13.79 1.17 5.46
CA GLY A 11 12.72 1.89 4.76
C GLY A 11 11.47 1.03 4.56
N TRP A 12 11.65 -0.26 4.24
CA TRP A 12 10.52 -1.19 4.17
C TRP A 12 9.85 -1.40 5.53
N SER A 13 10.62 -1.47 6.61
CA SER A 13 10.04 -1.57 7.96
C SER A 13 9.21 -0.33 8.30
N MET A 14 9.69 0.87 7.95
CA MET A 14 8.95 2.12 8.16
C MET A 14 7.64 2.16 7.37
N ILE A 15 7.64 1.70 6.11
CA ILE A 15 6.42 1.62 5.29
C ILE A 15 5.41 0.66 5.93
N ARG A 16 5.89 -0.48 6.44
CA ARG A 16 5.03 -1.45 7.12
C ARG A 16 4.40 -0.85 8.37
N GLU A 17 5.19 -0.17 9.21
CA GLU A 17 4.66 0.52 10.39
C GLU A 17 3.66 1.62 10.03
N ALA A 18 3.95 2.41 8.99
CA ALA A 18 3.04 3.43 8.49
C ALA A 18 1.70 2.82 8.04
N CYS A 19 1.70 1.65 7.38
CA CYS A 19 0.47 0.91 7.07
C CYS A 19 -0.31 0.53 8.33
N HIS A 20 0.36 0.10 9.39
CA HIS A 20 -0.28 -0.29 10.65
C HIS A 20 -0.87 0.90 11.42
N GLN A 21 -0.31 2.11 11.24
CA GLN A 21 -0.83 3.34 11.82
C GLN A 21 -2.07 3.88 11.10
N GLN A 22 -2.35 3.43 9.86
CA GLN A 22 -3.50 3.89 9.11
C GLN A 22 -4.83 3.32 9.64
N THR A 23 -5.90 4.07 9.40
CA THR A 23 -7.24 3.63 9.75
C THR A 23 -7.68 2.44 8.89
N ARG A 24 -8.40 1.51 9.51
CA ARG A 24 -8.94 0.33 8.82
C ARG A 24 -9.76 0.69 7.57
N THR A 25 -10.58 1.74 7.66
CA THR A 25 -11.41 2.23 6.56
C THR A 25 -10.56 2.70 5.38
N PHE A 26 -9.49 3.44 5.66
CA PHE A 26 -8.54 3.90 4.64
C PHE A 26 -7.86 2.71 3.94
N LEU A 27 -7.35 1.74 4.71
CA LEU A 27 -6.70 0.55 4.16
C LEU A 27 -7.64 -0.26 3.25
N ILE A 28 -8.90 -0.46 3.66
CA ILE A 28 -9.89 -1.18 2.84
C ILE A 28 -10.12 -0.47 1.50
N GLN A 29 -10.34 0.84 1.53
CA GLN A 29 -10.58 1.63 0.32
C GLN A 29 -9.35 1.61 -0.61
N ALA A 30 -8.15 1.80 -0.05
CA ALA A 30 -6.91 1.78 -0.79
C ALA A 30 -6.67 0.43 -1.48
N ILE A 31 -6.85 -0.69 -0.76
CA ILE A 31 -6.71 -2.04 -1.31
C ILE A 31 -7.74 -2.32 -2.40
N GLN A 32 -9.00 -1.90 -2.21
CA GLN A 32 -10.06 -2.09 -3.20
C GLN A 32 -9.76 -1.36 -4.50
N GLU A 33 -9.36 -0.09 -4.41
CA GLU A 33 -8.98 0.71 -5.57
C GLU A 33 -7.75 0.13 -6.26
N ALA A 34 -6.69 -0.17 -5.51
CA ALA A 34 -5.46 -0.78 -6.04
C ALA A 34 -5.74 -2.12 -6.75
N SER A 35 -6.56 -2.99 -6.14
CA SER A 35 -6.96 -4.27 -6.74
C SER A 35 -7.79 -4.09 -8.02
N SER A 36 -8.64 -3.06 -8.05
CA SER A 36 -9.42 -2.68 -9.23
C SER A 36 -8.50 -2.22 -10.38
N GLN A 37 -7.52 -1.39 -10.06
CA GLN A 37 -6.56 -0.84 -11.02
C GLN A 37 -5.60 -1.91 -11.57
N LEU A 38 -5.10 -2.81 -10.71
CA LEU A 38 -4.22 -3.92 -11.11
C LEU A 38 -4.92 -4.96 -12.00
N ARG A 39 -6.23 -4.81 -12.27
CA ARG A 39 -7.03 -5.75 -13.07
C ARG A 39 -6.75 -7.19 -12.65
N ILE A 40 -6.66 -7.47 -11.35
CA ILE A 40 -6.51 -8.84 -10.86
C ILE A 40 -7.77 -9.59 -11.31
N LYS A 41 -7.66 -10.32 -12.43
CA LYS A 41 -8.69 -11.15 -13.04
C LYS A 41 -8.91 -12.35 -12.13
N GLY A 42 -9.59 -12.09 -11.03
CA GLY A 42 -9.69 -13.01 -9.91
C GLY A 42 -10.30 -12.26 -8.74
N ARG A 43 -11.46 -11.63 -8.95
CA ARG A 43 -12.28 -11.09 -7.87
C ARG A 43 -12.78 -12.26 -7.03
N SER A 44 -11.92 -12.80 -6.17
CA SER A 44 -12.42 -13.28 -4.89
C SER A 44 -13.00 -12.04 -4.22
N LYS A 45 -14.32 -12.03 -3.98
CA LYS A 45 -14.99 -11.07 -3.10
C LYS A 45 -14.45 -11.27 -1.68
N ILE A 46 -13.18 -10.95 -1.47
CA ILE A 46 -12.59 -10.98 -0.14
C ILE A 46 -13.27 -9.86 0.61
N ASN A 47 -14.07 -10.25 1.60
CA ASN A 47 -14.75 -9.30 2.44
C ASN A 47 -13.73 -8.70 3.41
N TRP A 48 -13.04 -7.65 2.96
CA TRP A 48 -12.03 -6.94 3.75
C TRP A 48 -12.58 -6.37 5.07
N HIS A 49 -13.91 -6.24 5.19
CA HIS A 49 -14.59 -5.88 6.43
C HIS A 49 -14.54 -6.96 7.54
N LEU A 50 -14.12 -8.18 7.22
CA LEU A 50 -13.88 -9.25 8.20
C LEU A 50 -12.38 -9.43 8.51
N ALA A 51 -11.49 -8.84 7.70
CA ALA A 51 -10.05 -8.94 7.92
C ALA A 51 -9.58 -8.03 9.08
N SER A 52 -8.60 -8.49 9.84
CA SER A 52 -7.98 -7.67 10.90
C SER A 52 -7.24 -6.47 10.29
N THR A 53 -7.03 -5.42 11.08
CA THR A 53 -6.25 -4.25 10.65
C THR A 53 -4.83 -4.65 10.25
N GLU A 54 -4.23 -5.63 10.93
CA GLU A 54 -2.91 -6.17 10.56
C GLU A 54 -2.91 -6.81 9.17
N THR A 55 -3.88 -7.68 8.86
CA THR A 55 -3.98 -8.30 7.53
C THR A 55 -4.20 -7.26 6.44
N LEU A 56 -4.93 -6.18 6.74
CA LEU A 56 -5.13 -5.07 5.81
C LEU A 56 -3.83 -4.28 5.61
N ALA A 57 -3.10 -3.99 6.68
CA ALA A 57 -1.82 -3.29 6.61
C ALA A 57 -0.78 -4.09 5.81
N ASP A 58 -0.64 -5.40 6.07
CA ASP A 58 0.25 -6.28 5.32
C ASP A 58 -0.14 -6.36 3.83
N LYS A 59 -1.45 -6.34 3.53
CA LYS A 59 -1.91 -6.35 2.14
C LYS A 59 -1.61 -5.04 1.43
N ALA A 60 -1.82 -3.90 2.10
CA ALA A 60 -1.47 -2.58 1.58
C ALA A 60 0.05 -2.47 1.35
N PHE A 61 0.85 -2.96 2.29
CA PHE A 61 2.31 -3.05 2.15
C PHE A 61 2.72 -3.88 0.92
N SER A 62 2.15 -5.07 0.75
CA SER A 62 2.44 -5.93 -0.40
C SER A 62 2.05 -5.28 -1.73
N LEU A 63 1.00 -4.45 -1.77
CA LEU A 63 0.65 -3.69 -2.97
C LEU A 63 1.70 -2.63 -3.30
N ILE A 64 2.21 -1.91 -2.30
CA ILE A 64 3.30 -0.94 -2.47
C ILE A 64 4.55 -1.65 -2.99
N GLU A 65 4.90 -2.80 -2.41
CA GLU A 65 6.04 -3.60 -2.82
C GLU A 65 5.93 -4.08 -4.27
N GLN A 66 4.76 -4.58 -4.66
CA GLN A 66 4.51 -5.06 -6.03
C GLN A 66 4.55 -3.95 -7.08
N THR A 67 4.09 -2.75 -6.71
CA THR A 67 3.92 -1.65 -7.64
C THR A 67 5.10 -0.67 -7.64
N ASN A 68 5.91 -0.72 -6.58
CA ASN A 68 7.04 0.16 -6.31
C ASN A 68 6.67 1.64 -6.53
N THR A 69 5.50 2.04 -6.05
CA THR A 69 4.92 3.37 -6.27
C THR A 69 5.25 4.35 -5.15
N CYS A 70 5.93 5.45 -5.51
CA CYS A 70 6.25 6.55 -4.61
C CYS A 70 6.18 7.92 -5.32
N ASP A 71 6.13 9.00 -4.55
CA ASP A 71 6.17 10.37 -5.07
C ASP A 71 7.57 10.79 -5.55
N ASN A 72 7.62 11.81 -6.43
CA ASN A 72 8.85 12.38 -6.99
C ASN A 72 9.69 13.05 -5.89
N GLY A 73 10.44 12.24 -5.17
CA GLY A 73 11.25 12.63 -4.01
C GLY A 73 11.46 11.49 -3.01
N GLY A 74 10.70 10.38 -3.11
CA GLY A 74 10.85 9.20 -2.24
C GLY A 74 10.25 9.36 -0.83
N PHE A 75 9.60 10.49 -0.55
CA PHE A 75 9.04 10.82 0.78
C PHE A 75 7.66 10.22 1.04
N TYR A 76 6.90 9.90 -0.01
CA TYR A 76 5.55 9.35 0.11
C TYR A 76 5.42 8.07 -0.70
N TYR A 77 4.73 7.09 -0.12
CA TYR A 77 4.40 5.82 -0.77
C TYR A 77 2.92 5.76 -1.09
N TRP A 78 2.59 5.13 -2.22
CA TRP A 78 1.21 4.98 -2.66
C TRP A 78 0.77 3.53 -2.56
N ILE A 79 -0.34 3.29 -1.87
CA ILE A 79 -0.96 1.96 -1.82
C ILE A 79 -1.58 1.61 -3.19
N ASP A 80 -2.02 2.62 -3.94
CA ASP A 80 -2.63 2.48 -5.26
C ASP A 80 -1.74 3.04 -6.39
N LEU A 81 -1.98 2.58 -7.62
CA LEU A 81 -1.15 2.98 -8.77
C LEU A 81 -1.34 4.44 -9.20
N LYS A 82 -2.43 5.09 -8.78
CA LYS A 82 -2.71 6.50 -9.12
C LYS A 82 -2.23 7.48 -8.05
N GLY A 83 -1.81 7.00 -6.89
CA GLY A 83 -1.32 7.85 -5.80
C GLY A 83 -2.39 8.63 -5.03
N TYR A 84 -3.65 8.17 -5.06
CA TYR A 84 -4.71 8.77 -4.24
C TYR A 84 -4.53 8.46 -2.75
N TYR A 85 -4.07 7.25 -2.45
CA TYR A 85 -3.86 6.76 -1.08
C TYR A 85 -2.38 6.85 -0.74
N LYS A 86 -1.95 8.08 -0.43
CA LYS A 86 -0.57 8.39 -0.04
C LYS A 86 -0.34 8.17 1.46
N MET A 87 0.81 7.62 1.79
CA MET A 87 1.31 7.50 3.16
C MET A 87 2.61 8.26 3.30
N HIS A 88 2.72 9.01 4.39
CA HIS A 88 3.94 9.67 4.81
C HIS A 88 4.68 8.75 5.78
N LEU A 89 5.98 8.57 5.57
CA LEU A 89 6.83 8.01 6.60
C LEU A 89 7.12 9.15 7.58
N ALA A 90 6.73 9.00 8.85
CA ALA A 90 7.18 9.94 9.87
C ALA A 90 8.72 9.88 9.95
N GLU A 91 9.36 11.06 9.95
CA GLU A 91 10.81 11.21 10.17
C GLU A 91 11.25 10.61 11.51
#